data_AF-D5LUX1-F1
#
_entry.id   AF-D5LUX1-F1
#
_cell.length_a   1.000
_cell.length_b   1.000
_cell.length_c   1.000
_cell.angle_alpha   90.00
_cell.angle_beta   90.00
_cell.angle_gamma   90.00
#
_symmetry.space_group_name_H-M   'P 1'
#
loop_
_entity.id
_entity.type
_entity.pdbx_description
1 polymer ?
#
loop_
_entity_poly.entity_id
_entity_poly.type
_entity_poly.pdbx_seq_one_letter_code
_entity_poly.pdbx_strand_id
1 'polypeptide(L)'
;TAFLHGDLKEDIYMQQPQGYVEAGKEHLVCKLLKSPYGLKQAPRKWYLKFDKFMLKIGYIRCHADHYCYFKRFDNAYVILLLYVDDML
;
A
#
# COMPACT_ATOMS: atom_id res chain seq x y z
N THR A 1 6.13 6.57 -0.10
CA THR A 1 6.54 5.42 0.75
C THR A 1 5.37 4.52 1.14
N ALA A 2 4.11 4.94 0.98
CA ALA A 2 2.91 4.16 1.29
C ALA A 2 2.96 2.70 0.80
N PHE A 3 3.23 2.47 -0.49
CA PHE A 3 3.18 1.14 -1.09
C PHE A 3 4.26 0.15 -0.61
N LEU A 4 5.35 0.64 0.00
CA LEU A 4 6.37 -0.23 0.59
C LEU A 4 5.86 -1.04 1.79
N HIS A 5 4.72 -0.64 2.36
CA HIS A 5 4.08 -1.36 3.47
C HIS A 5 3.08 -2.42 3.00
N GLY A 6 2.76 -2.46 1.70
CA GLY A 6 1.89 -3.49 1.12
C GLY A 6 2.64 -4.81 0.97
N ASP A 7 2.22 -5.83 1.73
CA ASP A 7 2.82 -7.17 1.66
C ASP A 7 2.50 -7.80 0.29
N LEU A 8 3.54 -8.26 -0.41
CA LEU A 8 3.39 -9.02 -1.65
C LEU A 8 3.00 -10.45 -1.29
N LYS A 9 1.77 -10.82 -1.65
CA LYS A 9 1.30 -12.22 -1.50
C LYS A 9 1.71 -13.11 -2.66
N GLU A 10 1.96 -12.49 -3.82
CA GLU A 10 2.37 -13.19 -5.02
C GLU A 10 3.90 -13.07 -5.18
N ASP A 11 4.51 -14.09 -5.77
CA ASP A 11 5.90 -14.02 -6.21
C ASP A 11 5.98 -13.20 -7.49
N ILE A 12 6.60 -12.02 -7.40
CA ILE A 12 6.74 -11.10 -8.53
C ILE A 12 8.21 -10.91 -8.82
N TYR A 13 8.54 -11.06 -10.09
CA TYR A 13 9.89 -10.90 -10.61
C TYR A 13 9.93 -9.74 -11.59
N MET A 14 11.06 -9.03 -11.61
CA MET A 14 11.34 -8.02 -12.62
C MET A 14 12.71 -8.28 -13.25
N GLN A 15 12.88 -7.78 -14.46
CA GLN A 15 14.19 -7.78 -15.11
C GLN A 15 15.19 -6.99 -14.24
N GLN A 16 16.45 -7.43 -14.28
CA GLN A 16 17.53 -6.72 -13.60
C GLN A 16 17.61 -5.26 -14.09
N PRO A 17 17.68 -4.28 -13.18
CA PRO A 17 17.85 -2.89 -13.56
C PRO A 17 19.22 -2.65 -14.22
N GLN A 18 19.29 -1.63 -15.06
CA GLN A 18 20.54 -1.23 -15.69
C GLN A 18 21.62 -0.95 -14.63
N GLY A 19 22.83 -1.48 -14.83
CA GLY A 19 23.95 -1.36 -13.89
C GLY A 19 24.03 -2.46 -12.82
N TYR A 20 23.05 -3.37 -12.74
CA TYR A 20 23.08 -4.54 -11.84
C TYR A 20 23.35 -5.86 -12.56
N VAL A 21 23.40 -5.84 -13.89
CA VAL A 21 23.66 -7.04 -14.70
C VAL A 21 25.16 -7.32 -14.69
N GLU A 22 25.56 -8.46 -14.14
CA GLU A 22 26.93 -8.98 -14.19
C GLU A 22 27.10 -9.93 -15.39
N ALA A 23 28.29 -9.93 -15.99
CA ALA A 23 28.62 -10.81 -17.11
C ALA A 23 28.43 -12.29 -16.72
N GLY A 24 27.67 -13.03 -17.53
CA GLY A 24 27.31 -14.44 -17.28
C GLY A 24 26.10 -14.64 -16.36
N LYS A 25 25.50 -13.56 -15.84
CA LYS A 25 24.30 -13.58 -14.98
C LYS A 25 23.13 -12.80 -15.59
N GLU A 26 23.14 -12.57 -16.89
CA GLU A 26 22.13 -11.79 -17.62
C GLU A 26 20.73 -12.42 -17.52
N HIS A 27 20.67 -13.75 -17.37
CA HIS A 27 19.45 -14.53 -17.25
C HIS A 27 18.77 -14.41 -15.87
N LEU A 28 19.43 -13.84 -14.87
CA LEU A 28 18.84 -13.66 -13.54
C LEU A 28 17.75 -12.58 -13.56
N VAL A 29 16.85 -12.68 -12.58
CA VAL A 29 15.74 -11.74 -12.37
C VAL A 29 15.68 -11.34 -10.89
N CYS A 30 15.18 -10.15 -10.61
CA CYS A 30 15.01 -9.66 -9.25
C CYS A 30 13.65 -10.10 -8.71
N LYS A 31 13.65 -10.84 -7.58
CA LYS A 31 12.43 -11.11 -6.82
C LYS A 31 12.06 -9.88 -5.98
N LEU A 32 10.86 -9.37 -6.17
CA LEU A 32 10.34 -8.24 -5.39
C LEU A 32 9.88 -8.72 -4.02
N LEU A 33 10.47 -8.17 -2.96
CA LEU A 33 10.09 -8.45 -1.57
C LEU A 33 9.04 -7.46 -1.02
N LYS A 34 8.98 -6.26 -1.61
CA LYS A 34 8.03 -5.19 -1.27
C LYS A 34 7.38 -4.68 -2.54
N SER A 35 6.23 -4.03 -2.42
CA SER A 35 5.50 -3.49 -3.57
C SER A 35 6.05 -2.11 -3.98
N PRO A 36 6.88 -1.98 -5.03
CA PRO A 36 7.28 -0.67 -5.55
C PRO A 36 6.10 0.09 -6.15
N TYR A 37 6.31 1.39 -6.32
CA TYR A 37 5.41 2.24 -7.11
C TYR A 37 5.31 1.69 -8.55
N GLY A 38 4.12 1.71 -9.14
CA GLY A 38 3.88 1.21 -10.50
C GLY A 38 3.44 -0.24 -10.61
N LEU A 39 3.48 -1.03 -9.53
CA LEU A 39 2.81 -2.33 -9.52
C LEU A 39 1.29 -2.14 -9.44
N LYS A 40 0.56 -2.70 -10.41
CA LYS A 40 -0.91 -2.57 -10.52
C LYS A 40 -1.67 -2.97 -9.24
N GLN A 41 -1.17 -3.95 -8.49
CA GLN A 41 -1.80 -4.42 -7.25
C GLN A 41 -1.35 -3.66 -6.00
N ALA A 42 -0.28 -2.86 -6.07
CA ALA A 42 0.28 -2.18 -4.90
C ALA A 42 -0.71 -1.22 -4.22
N PRO A 43 -1.46 -0.37 -4.95
CA PRO A 43 -2.45 0.51 -4.32
C PRO A 43 -3.52 -0.26 -3.56
N ARG A 44 -4.02 -1.36 -4.15
CA ARG A 44 -5.06 -2.18 -3.51
C ARG A 44 -4.55 -2.91 -2.27
N LYS A 45 -3.34 -3.45 -2.29
CA LYS A 45 -2.77 -4.14 -1.12
C LYS A 45 -2.52 -3.16 0.02
N TRP A 46 -2.07 -1.94 -0.30
CA TRP A 46 -1.90 -0.89 0.69
C TRP A 46 -3.24 -0.47 1.30
N TYR A 47 -4.25 -0.17 0.48
CA TYR A 47 -5.59 0.18 0.97
C TYR A 47 -6.15 -0.89 1.92
N LEU A 48 -6.04 -2.17 1.57
CA LEU A 48 -6.53 -3.27 2.43
C LEU A 48 -5.80 -3.34 3.78
N LYS A 49 -4.50 -3.01 3.82
CA LYS A 49 -3.73 -2.99 5.07
C LYS A 49 -4.11 -1.77 5.92
N PHE A 50 -4.26 -0.61 5.27
CA PHE A 50 -4.70 0.62 5.90
C PHE A 50 -6.10 0.48 6.51
N ASP A 51 -7.07 0.00 5.72
CA ASP A 51 -8.45 -0.20 6.16
C ASP A 51 -8.52 -1.10 7.41
N LYS A 52 -7.83 -2.25 7.38
CA LYS A 52 -7.76 -3.14 8.55
C LYS A 52 -7.16 -2.47 9.78
N PHE A 53 -6.13 -1.64 9.59
CA PHE A 53 -5.51 -0.92 10.69
C PHE A 53 -6.45 0.13 11.27
N MET A 54 -7.10 0.94 10.43
CA MET A 54 -8.04 1.99 10.85
C MET A 54 -9.20 1.41 11.66
N LEU A 55 -9.81 0.33 11.18
CA LEU A 55 -10.86 -0.37 11.92
C LEU A 55 -10.36 -0.90 13.27
N LYS A 56 -9.15 -1.47 13.31
CA LYS A 56 -8.53 -1.98 14.55
C LYS A 56 -8.32 -0.89 15.60
N ILE A 57 -7.97 0.33 15.19
CA ILE A 57 -7.77 1.45 16.11
C ILE A 57 -9.07 2.24 16.40
N GLY A 58 -10.22 1.72 15.98
CA GLY A 58 -11.55 2.23 16.33
C GLY A 58 -12.05 3.38 15.45
N TYR A 59 -11.51 3.55 14.25
CA TYR A 59 -12.17 4.37 13.23
C TYR A 59 -13.30 3.58 12.57
N ILE A 60 -14.31 4.31 12.09
CA ILE A 60 -15.45 3.78 11.36
C ILE A 60 -15.35 4.28 9.92
N ARG A 61 -15.57 3.39 8.96
CA ARG A 61 -15.61 3.74 7.54
C ARG A 61 -16.94 4.41 7.20
N CYS A 62 -16.91 5.48 6.43
CA CYS A 62 -18.12 6.11 5.90
C CYS A 62 -18.78 5.18 4.88
N HIS A 63 -20.11 5.04 4.96
CA HIS A 63 -20.88 4.24 4.00
C HIS A 63 -21.02 4.91 2.64
N ALA A 64 -21.02 6.25 2.60
CA ALA A 64 -21.11 7.00 1.35
C ALA A 64 -19.77 7.03 0.59
N ASP A 65 -18.64 6.97 1.31
CA ASP A 65 -17.30 6.97 0.73
C ASP A 65 -16.37 6.01 1.48
N HIS A 66 -15.91 4.97 0.79
CA HIS A 66 -15.05 3.93 1.36
C HIS A 66 -13.64 4.41 1.70
N TYR A 67 -13.25 5.60 1.24
CA TYR A 67 -11.98 6.24 1.55
C TYR A 67 -12.06 7.26 2.69
N CYS A 68 -13.27 7.51 3.20
CA CYS A 68 -13.50 8.39 4.34
C CYS A 68 -13.64 7.56 5.62
N TYR A 69 -12.89 7.94 6.65
CA TYR A 69 -12.91 7.33 7.97
C TYR A 69 -13.21 8.41 9.00
N PHE A 70 -13.97 8.07 10.04
CA PHE A 70 -14.21 8.99 11.14
C PHE A 70 -14.14 8.29 12.48
N LYS A 71 -13.72 9.04 13.50
CA LYS A 71 -13.71 8.59 14.89
C LYS A 71 -14.27 9.69 15.77
N ARG A 72 -15.27 9.33 16.58
CA ARG A 72 -15.87 10.23 17.56
C ARG A 72 -15.11 10.17 18.88
N PHE A 73 -14.87 11.34 19.42
CA PHE A 73 -14.44 11.60 20.78
C PHE A 73 -15.54 12.41 21.48
N ASP A 74 -15.49 12.54 22.80
CA ASP A 74 -16.60 13.08 23.60
C ASP A 74 -17.15 14.40 23.05
N ASN A 75 -16.27 15.34 22.69
CA ASN A 75 -16.63 16.65 22.14
C ASN A 75 -16.00 16.96 20.78
N ALA A 76 -15.48 15.95 20.06
CA ALA A 76 -14.76 16.17 18.82
C ALA A 76 -14.89 14.99 17.85
N TYR A 77 -14.61 15.26 16.58
CA TYR A 77 -14.49 14.24 15.54
C TYR A 77 -13.15 14.40 14.84
N VAL A 78 -12.54 13.27 14.52
CA VAL A 78 -11.48 13.21 13.51
C VAL A 78 -12.08 12.58 12.28
N ILE A 79 -11.97 13.26 11.15
CA ILE A 79 -12.32 12.76 9.83
C ILE A 79 -11.00 12.62 9.07
N LEU A 80 -10.79 11.49 8.43
CA LEU A 80 -9.63 11.20 7.61
C LEU A 80 -10.09 10.78 6.22
N LEU A 81 -9.55 11.43 5.20
CA LEU A 81 -9.78 11.09 3.80
C LEU A 81 -8.51 10.50 3.20
N LEU A 82 -8.67 9.38 2.50
CA LEU A 82 -7.59 8.63 1.88
C LEU A 82 -7.63 8.77 0.37
N TYR A 83 -6.59 9.34 -0.26
CA TYR A 83 -6.51 9.39 -1.71
C TYR A 83 -5.22 8.73 -2.20
N VAL A 84 -5.33 7.50 -2.69
CA VAL A 84 -4.23 6.68 -3.25
C VAL A 84 -3.10 6.43 -2.27
N ASP A 85 -2.22 7.40 -2.02
CA ASP A 85 -1.15 7.37 -1.02
C ASP A 85 -1.09 8.63 -0.14
N ASP A 86 -1.96 9.61 -0.39
CA ASP A 86 -2.14 10.84 0.38
C ASP A 86 -3.26 10.72 1.41
N MET A 87 -3.17 11.51 2.48
CA MET A 87 -4.17 11.59 3.55
C MET A 87 -4.45 13.05 3.92
N LEU A 88 -5.73 13.37 4.14
CA LEU A 88 -6.22 14.64 4.65
C LEU A 88 -6.98 14.44 5.96
#